data_AF-Q570N1-F1
#
_entry.id   AF-Q570N1-F1
#
_cell.length_a   1.000
_cell.length_b   1.000
_cell.length_c   1.000
_cell.angle_alpha   90.00
_cell.angle_beta   90.00
_cell.angle_gamma   90.00
#
_symmetry.space_group_name_H-M   'P 1'
#
loop_
_entity.id
_entity.type
_entity.pdbx_description
1 polymer ?
#
loop_
_entity_poly.entity_id
_entity_poly.type
_entity_poly.pdbx_seq_one_letter_code
_entity_poly.pdbx_strand_id
1 'polypeptide(L)'
;MAQGEIVPRPSPFDGLPENCISNIISFTTPRDACFAASVSKAFESAVQSDSVWEKFLPLDYSSLVPESRVFLSKKELCFSLCRVPLLIEGGKKSFWLDKTSGEKCIMLSPKGMVISWVNSPQF
;
A
#
# COMPACT_ATOMS: atom_id res chain seq x y z
N MET A 1 -22.13 2.62 39.92
CA MET A 1 -22.10 1.89 38.63
C MET A 1 -20.72 1.26 38.50
N ALA A 2 -20.58 -0.03 38.84
CA ALA A 2 -19.31 -0.72 38.67
C ALA A 2 -19.16 -1.03 37.18
N GLN A 3 -18.28 -0.31 36.47
CA GLN A 3 -17.87 -0.70 35.13
C GLN A 3 -17.18 -2.05 35.27
N GLY A 4 -17.86 -3.11 34.86
CA GLY A 4 -17.20 -4.40 34.69
C GLY A 4 -16.12 -4.22 33.64
N GLU A 5 -14.86 -4.28 34.05
CA GLU A 5 -13.76 -4.41 33.10
C GLU A 5 -14.00 -5.71 32.34
N ILE A 6 -14.41 -5.59 31.07
CA ILE A 6 -14.38 -6.72 30.14
C ILE A 6 -12.90 -6.95 29.88
N VAL A 7 -12.26 -7.78 30.70
CA VAL A 7 -10.92 -8.28 30.43
C VAL A 7 -11.00 -8.98 29.07
N PRO A 8 -10.34 -8.46 28.02
CA PRO A 8 -10.39 -9.09 26.71
C PRO A 8 -9.85 -10.52 26.86
N ARG A 9 -10.60 -11.50 26.36
CA ARG A 9 -10.13 -12.88 26.35
C ARG A 9 -8.78 -12.90 25.61
N PRO A 10 -7.71 -13.44 26.22
CA PRO A 10 -6.41 -13.49 25.57
C PRO A 10 -6.51 -14.17 24.22
N SER A 11 -5.92 -13.56 23.20
CA SER A 11 -5.86 -14.16 21.87
C SER A 11 -4.73 -15.21 21.83
N PRO A 12 -4.83 -16.25 20.99
CA PRO A 12 -3.72 -17.19 20.78
C PRO A 12 -2.43 -16.53 20.29
N PHE A 13 -2.52 -15.28 19.82
CA PHE A 13 -1.41 -14.52 19.25
C PHE A 13 -0.78 -13.55 20.26
N ASP A 14 -1.31 -13.41 21.47
CA ASP A 14 -0.77 -12.47 22.48
C ASP A 14 0.66 -12.85 22.93
N GLY A 15 1.05 -14.11 22.74
CA GLY A 15 2.42 -14.58 22.98
C GLY A 15 3.39 -14.37 21.81
N LEU A 16 2.92 -13.93 20.65
CA LEU A 16 3.77 -13.64 19.50
C LEU A 16 4.31 -12.20 19.56
N PRO A 17 5.61 -11.99 19.33
CA PRO A 17 6.14 -10.66 19.15
C PRO A 17 5.42 -9.89 18.02
N GLU A 18 5.12 -8.60 18.24
CA GLU A 18 4.39 -7.78 17.26
C GLU A 18 5.10 -7.72 15.89
N ASN A 19 6.44 -7.73 15.88
CA ASN A 19 7.23 -7.76 14.65
C ASN A 19 7.04 -9.07 13.86
N CYS A 20 6.77 -10.20 14.52
CA CYS A 20 6.44 -11.45 13.84
C CYS A 20 5.10 -11.33 13.10
N ILE A 21 4.08 -10.78 13.77
CA ILE A 21 2.75 -10.54 13.18
C ILE A 21 2.88 -9.55 12.01
N SER A 22 3.57 -8.42 12.23
CA SER A 22 3.84 -7.41 11.21
C SER A 22 4.54 -8.01 9.99
N ASN A 23 5.56 -8.84 10.21
CA ASN A 23 6.29 -9.46 9.11
C ASN A 23 5.40 -10.43 8.31
N ILE A 24 4.55 -11.23 8.97
CA ILE A 24 3.59 -12.10 8.26
C ILE A 24 2.64 -11.26 7.40
N ILE A 25 2.05 -10.21 7.97
CA ILE A 25 1.12 -9.32 7.25
C ILE A 25 1.82 -8.62 6.08
N SER A 26 3.09 -8.26 6.22
CA SER A 26 3.84 -7.60 5.14
C SER A 26 4.05 -8.48 3.88
N PHE A 27 3.78 -9.79 3.97
CA PHE A 27 3.80 -10.70 2.82
C PHE A 27 2.42 -10.95 2.20
N THR A 28 1.37 -10.30 2.71
CA THR A 28 0.01 -10.38 2.15
C THR A 28 -0.28 -9.21 1.22
N THR A 29 -1.56 -8.91 0.95
CA THR A 29 -1.97 -7.70 0.24
C THR A 29 -2.38 -6.58 1.21
N PRO A 30 -2.40 -5.30 0.77
CA PRO A 30 -2.98 -4.20 1.55
C PRO A 30 -4.41 -4.47 2.03
N ARG A 31 -5.18 -5.20 1.22
CA ARG A 31 -6.55 -5.62 1.54
C ARG A 31 -6.55 -6.62 2.70
N ASP A 32 -5.70 -7.64 2.64
CA ASP A 32 -5.60 -8.64 3.72
C ASP A 32 -5.12 -8.00 5.02
N ALA A 33 -4.20 -7.03 4.95
CA ALA A 33 -3.76 -6.26 6.12
C ALA A 33 -4.94 -5.52 6.80
N CYS A 34 -5.89 -4.99 6.03
CA CYS A 34 -7.10 -4.37 6.58
C CYS A 34 -7.98 -5.38 7.33
N PHE A 35 -8.14 -6.59 6.79
CA PHE A 35 -8.91 -7.64 7.45
C PHE A 35 -8.19 -8.21 8.67
N ALA A 36 -6.86 -8.31 8.60
CA ALA A 36 -5.99 -8.77 9.67
C ALA A 36 -6.18 -7.93 10.94
N ALA A 37 -6.36 -6.62 10.81
CA ALA A 37 -6.60 -5.72 11.95
C ALA A 37 -7.85 -6.09 12.78
N SER A 38 -8.84 -6.77 12.19
CA SER A 38 -10.07 -7.19 12.88
C SER A 38 -9.93 -8.50 13.66
N VAL A 39 -8.80 -9.20 13.54
CA VAL A 39 -8.59 -10.53 14.17
C VAL A 39 -8.38 -10.40 15.68
N SER A 40 -7.55 -9.45 16.13
CA SER A 40 -7.22 -9.21 17.53
C SER A 40 -6.53 -7.86 17.70
N LYS A 41 -6.41 -7.37 18.93
CA LYS A 41 -5.66 -6.13 19.25
C LYS A 41 -4.18 -6.22 18.85
N ALA A 42 -3.57 -7.39 18.97
CA ALA A 42 -2.17 -7.60 18.56
C ALA A 42 -1.99 -7.41 17.05
N PHE A 43 -2.94 -7.92 16.26
CA PHE A 43 -2.95 -7.70 14.81
C PHE A 43 -3.30 -6.25 14.46
N GLU A 44 -4.27 -5.64 15.15
CA GLU A 44 -4.62 -4.23 14.99
C GLU A 44 -3.40 -3.31 15.17
N SER A 45 -2.60 -3.56 16.22
CA SER A 45 -1.34 -2.86 16.51
C SER A 45 -0.31 -3.09 15.41
N ALA A 46 -0.02 -4.37 15.08
CA ALA A 46 0.96 -4.75 14.07
C ALA A 46 0.67 -4.12 12.69
N VAL A 47 -0.61 -4.04 12.29
CA VAL A 47 -1.03 -3.42 11.02
C VAL A 47 -0.74 -1.93 10.99
N GLN A 48 -0.53 -1.21 12.10
CA GLN A 48 -0.17 0.21 12.05
C GLN A 48 1.30 0.44 11.71
N SER A 49 2.15 -0.59 11.74
CA SER A 49 3.58 -0.45 11.52
C SER A 49 3.91 -0.05 10.08
N ASP A 50 4.66 1.04 9.91
CA ASP A 50 5.15 1.50 8.61
C ASP A 50 5.98 0.44 7.87
N SER A 51 6.64 -0.46 8.59
CA SER A 51 7.38 -1.59 8.02
C SER A 51 6.49 -2.56 7.25
N VAL A 52 5.20 -2.67 7.62
CA VAL A 52 4.22 -3.49 6.89
C VAL A 52 3.89 -2.80 5.56
N TRP A 53 3.51 -1.54 5.62
CA TRP A 53 3.05 -0.79 4.45
C TRP A 53 4.16 -0.45 3.47
N GLU A 54 5.40 -0.31 3.94
CA GLU A 54 6.57 -0.15 3.07
C GLU A 54 6.67 -1.30 2.05
N LYS A 55 6.43 -2.56 2.47
CA LYS A 55 6.51 -3.71 1.56
C LYS A 55 5.41 -3.74 0.50
N PHE A 56 4.29 -3.05 0.75
CA PHE A 56 3.21 -2.91 -0.23
C PHE A 56 3.47 -1.80 -1.24
N LEU A 57 4.43 -0.92 -0.99
CA LEU A 57 4.77 0.18 -1.90
C LEU A 57 5.80 -0.30 -2.93
N PRO A 58 5.67 0.10 -4.21
CA PRO A 58 6.69 -0.17 -5.22
C PRO A 58 8.02 0.47 -4.84
N LEU A 59 9.15 -0.21 -5.04
CA LEU A 59 10.48 0.30 -4.62
C LEU A 59 10.82 1.70 -5.13
N ASP A 60 10.25 2.10 -6.27
CA ASP A 60 10.42 3.40 -6.91
C ASP A 60 9.43 4.47 -6.42
N TYR A 61 8.54 4.18 -5.46
CA TYR A 61 7.47 5.09 -5.03
C TYR A 61 7.98 6.47 -4.60
N SER A 62 9.14 6.54 -3.95
CA SER A 62 9.73 7.80 -3.45
C SER A 62 10.09 8.76 -4.59
N SER A 63 10.43 8.22 -5.77
CA SER A 63 10.68 9.01 -6.98
C SER A 63 9.40 9.41 -7.72
N LEU A 64 8.29 8.70 -7.47
CA LEU A 64 7.01 8.92 -8.14
C LEU A 64 6.08 9.86 -7.37
N VAL A 65 6.20 9.86 -6.04
CA VAL A 65 5.39 10.69 -5.15
C VAL A 65 6.03 12.08 -5.05
N PRO A 66 5.32 13.16 -5.42
CA PRO A 66 5.85 14.52 -5.27
C PRO A 66 6.13 14.85 -3.80
N GLU A 67 7.27 15.49 -3.51
CA GLU A 67 7.64 15.95 -2.16
C GLU A 67 6.59 16.89 -1.53
N SER A 68 5.78 17.55 -2.36
CA SER A 68 4.67 18.39 -1.90
C SER A 68 3.53 17.62 -1.23
N ARG A 69 3.45 16.29 -1.43
CA ARG A 69 2.48 15.43 -0.76
C ARG A 69 3.09 14.88 0.51
N VAL A 70 2.70 15.46 1.64
CA VAL A 70 3.05 14.95 2.97
C VAL A 70 1.98 13.95 3.41
N PHE A 71 2.40 12.75 3.77
CA PHE A 71 1.55 11.70 4.36
C PHE A 71 1.98 11.48 5.81
N LEU A 72 1.04 11.20 6.72
CA LEU A 72 1.35 10.97 8.14
C LEU A 72 1.91 9.57 8.39
N SER A 73 1.65 8.63 7.47
CA SER A 73 2.15 7.25 7.53
C SER A 73 2.24 6.63 6.13
N LYS A 74 3.00 5.54 6.01
CA LYS A 74 3.05 4.74 4.76
C LYS A 74 1.73 4.05 4.47
N LYS A 75 0.96 3.75 5.52
CA LYS A 75 -0.44 3.33 5.41
C LYS A 75 -1.27 4.34 4.62
N GLU A 76 -1.25 5.60 5.03
CA GLU A 76 -1.99 6.66 4.33
C GLU A 76 -1.55 6.84 2.89
N LEU A 77 -0.25 6.75 2.63
CA LEU A 77 0.29 6.76 1.27
C LEU A 77 -0.29 5.60 0.44
N CYS A 78 -0.25 4.38 0.95
CA CYS A 78 -0.82 3.20 0.28
C CYS A 78 -2.32 3.40 -0.04
N PHE A 79 -3.12 3.84 0.94
CA PHE A 79 -4.53 4.14 0.72
C PHE A 79 -4.78 5.25 -0.30
N SER A 80 -3.96 6.30 -0.30
CA SER A 80 -4.05 7.38 -1.28
C SER A 80 -3.79 6.85 -2.69
N LEU A 81 -2.74 6.05 -2.88
CA LEU A 81 -2.39 5.45 -4.16
C LEU A 81 -3.45 4.46 -4.66
N CYS A 82 -4.14 3.75 -3.76
CA CYS A 82 -5.27 2.89 -4.11
C CYS A 82 -6.53 3.67 -4.58
N ARG A 83 -6.64 4.96 -4.25
CA ARG A 83 -7.86 5.76 -4.51
C ARG A 83 -7.70 6.73 -5.68
N VAL A 84 -6.56 7.40 -5.77
CA VAL A 84 -6.34 8.51 -6.70
C VAL A 84 -5.07 8.27 -7.51
N PRO A 85 -5.17 8.12 -8.85
CA PRO A 85 -4.00 8.05 -9.70
C PRO A 85 -3.12 9.30 -9.58
N LEU A 86 -1.82 9.08 -9.39
CA LEU A 86 -0.80 10.12 -9.41
C LEU A 86 -0.32 10.35 -10.83
N LEU A 87 -0.29 11.60 -11.28
CA LEU A 87 0.30 11.98 -12.56
C LEU A 87 1.81 12.04 -12.43
N ILE A 88 2.52 11.35 -13.33
CA ILE A 88 3.98 11.31 -13.41
C ILE A 88 4.44 11.73 -14.81
N GLU A 89 5.74 12.03 -14.98
CA GLU A 89 6.33 12.45 -16.26
C GLU A 89 5.60 13.64 -16.91
N GLY A 90 5.25 14.66 -16.13
CA GLY A 90 4.51 15.83 -16.62
C GLY A 90 3.09 15.50 -17.11
N GLY A 91 2.48 14.43 -16.58
CA GLY A 91 1.14 13.98 -16.94
C GLY A 91 1.09 13.06 -18.16
N LYS A 92 2.25 12.61 -18.67
CA LYS A 92 2.30 11.62 -19.76
C LYS A 92 1.86 10.23 -19.31
N LYS A 93 1.98 9.93 -18.01
CA LYS A 93 1.54 8.68 -17.39
C LYS A 93 0.82 8.96 -16.08
N SER A 94 -0.03 8.03 -15.65
CA SER A 94 -0.58 8.02 -14.29
C SER A 94 -0.31 6.69 -13.61
N PHE A 95 -0.04 6.73 -12.32
CA PHE A 95 0.34 5.61 -11.48
C PHE A 95 -0.63 5.45 -10.31
N TRP A 96 -1.05 4.23 -10.00
CA TRP A 96 -1.84 3.91 -8.81
C TRP A 96 -1.58 2.48 -8.36
N LEU A 97 -2.10 2.09 -7.19
CA LEU A 97 -2.08 0.71 -6.73
C LEU A 97 -3.42 0.04 -7.00
N ASP A 98 -3.41 -1.19 -7.51
CA ASP A 98 -4.62 -1.99 -7.64
C ASP A 98 -5.21 -2.28 -6.25
N LYS A 99 -6.52 -2.11 -6.10
CA LYS A 99 -7.21 -2.24 -4.81
C LYS A 99 -7.32 -3.68 -4.32
N THR A 100 -7.07 -4.66 -5.19
CA THR A 100 -7.24 -6.08 -4.88
C THR A 100 -5.88 -6.73 -4.69
N SER A 101 -4.99 -6.60 -5.67
CA SER A 101 -3.64 -7.18 -5.60
C SER A 101 -2.64 -6.30 -4.86
N GLY A 102 -2.88 -4.98 -4.78
CA GLY A 102 -1.89 -4.02 -4.28
C GLY A 102 -0.76 -3.74 -5.28
N GLU A 103 -0.83 -4.29 -6.50
CA GLU A 103 0.21 -4.13 -7.50
C GLU A 103 0.18 -2.75 -8.15
N LYS A 104 1.33 -2.33 -8.69
CA LYS A 104 1.42 -1.09 -9.45
C LYS A 104 0.65 -1.18 -10.77
N CYS A 105 -0.18 -0.18 -11.02
CA CYS A 105 -0.86 0.05 -12.27
C CYS A 105 -0.35 1.35 -12.91
N ILE A 106 -0.15 1.34 -14.22
CA ILE A 106 0.30 2.50 -15.00
C ILE A 106 -0.63 2.66 -16.20
N MET A 107 -1.19 3.85 -16.36
CA MET A 107 -1.89 4.27 -17.57
C MET A 107 -1.02 5.24 -18.34
N LEU A 108 -0.93 5.03 -19.65
CA LEU A 108 -0.22 5.92 -20.56
C LEU A 108 -1.21 6.88 -21.21
N SER A 109 -0.88 8.17 -21.23
CA SER A 109 -1.66 9.16 -21.98
C SER A 109 -1.36 9.05 -23.47
N PRO A 110 -2.30 9.42 -24.36
CA PRO A 110 -2.02 9.51 -25.80
C PRO A 110 -0.86 10.45 -26.13
N LYS A 111 -0.68 11.53 -25.35
CA LYS A 111 0.43 12.50 -25.52
C LYS A 111 1.81 11.88 -25.24
N GLY A 112 1.87 10.80 -24.48
CA GLY A 112 3.10 10.07 -24.18
C GLY A 112 3.37 8.92 -25.16
N MET A 113 2.45 8.62 -26.07
CA MET A 113 2.58 7.52 -27.02
C MET A 113 3.16 8.03 -28.35
N VAL A 114 4.23 7.39 -28.83
CA VAL A 114 4.70 7.52 -30.21
C VAL A 114 4.38 6.22 -30.91
N ILE A 115 3.55 6.29 -31.96
CA ILE A 115 3.30 5.16 -32.84
C ILE A 115 4.40 5.19 -33.90
N SER A 116 5.30 4.21 -33.88
CA SER A 116 6.21 3.97 -34.99
C SER A 116 5.45 3.26 -36.12
N TRP A 117 5.54 3.79 -37.34
CA TRP A 117 5.06 3.11 -38.53
C TRP A 117 6.12 2.12 -39.02
N VAL A 118 5.67 0.94 -39.46
CA VAL A 118 6.52 -0.16 -39.96
C VAL A 118 7.46 0.23 -41.11
N ASN A 119 7.18 1.34 -41.81
CA ASN A 119 8.01 1.85 -42.90
C ASN A 119 9.18 2.73 -42.44
N SER A 120 9.67 2.54 -41.21
CA SER A 120 10.96 3.09 -40.79
C SER A 120 12.03 2.04 -41.09
N PRO A 121 12.78 2.12 -42.22
CA PRO A 121 13.89 1.23 -42.48
C PRO A 121 15.01 1.56 -41.49
N GLN A 122 14.96 0.90 -40.35
CA GLN A 122 16.06 0.81 -39.39
C GLN A 122 16.55 -0.64 -39.38
N PHE A 123 16.74 -1.21 -40.56
CA PHE A 123 17.57 -2.38 -40.87
C PHE A 123 18.06 -2.25 -42.31
#